data_AF-A0A9E1P294-F1
#
_entry.id   AF-A0A9E1P294-F1
#
_cell.length_a   1.000
_cell.length_b   1.000
_cell.length_c   1.000
_cell.angle_alpha   90.00
_cell.angle_beta   90.00
_cell.angle_gamma   90.00
#
_symmetry.space_group_name_H-M   'P 1'
#
loop_
_entity.id
_entity.type
_entity.pdbx_description
1 polymer ?
#
loop_
_entity_poly.entity_id
_entity_poly.type
_entity_poly.pdbx_seq_one_letter_code
_entity_poly.pdbx_strand_id
1 'polypeptide(L)'
;MIGTGVFTSLGFQLLDIRSGFVLLMLWAVGGVSALCGALSYAELGAALPRSGGEYNFLSQIYHPMAGFISGWVSATVGFAAPTALASLTFGSYLGSVFPSLSPLWLATVLVIALTFVHCT
;
A
#
# COMPACT_ATOMS: atom_id res chain seq x y z
N MET A 1 1.27 6.63 -7.81
CA MET A 1 1.12 6.84 -6.34
C MET A 1 2.51 6.99 -5.75
N ILE A 2 2.75 8.01 -4.93
CA ILE A 2 4.00 8.12 -4.15
C ILE A 2 3.68 7.66 -2.73
N GLY A 3 4.39 6.65 -2.24
CA GLY A 3 4.19 6.07 -0.91
C GLY A 3 5.47 6.07 -0.08
N THR A 4 5.36 5.60 1.16
CA THR A 4 6.50 5.50 2.10
C THR A 4 7.63 4.59 1.61
N GLY A 5 7.33 3.65 0.70
CA GLY A 5 8.28 2.70 0.12
C GLY A 5 9.47 3.34 -0.60
N VAL A 6 9.34 4.59 -1.09
CA VAL A 6 10.48 5.33 -1.65
C VAL A 6 11.58 5.54 -0.61
N PHE A 7 11.21 5.74 0.66
CA PHE A 7 12.17 5.96 1.74
C PHE A 7 12.56 4.66 2.45
N THR A 8 11.59 3.77 2.70
CA THR A 8 11.83 2.55 3.48
C THR A 8 12.33 1.38 2.64
N SER A 9 11.68 1.11 1.50
CA SER A 9 11.98 -0.06 0.69
C SER A 9 13.37 0.06 0.05
N LEU A 10 13.78 1.26 -0.36
CA LEU A 10 15.15 1.52 -0.79
C LEU A 10 16.17 1.21 0.32
N GLY A 11 15.87 1.61 1.56
CA GLY A 11 16.73 1.34 2.72
C GLY A 11 16.97 -0.16 2.92
N PHE A 12 15.92 -0.98 2.83
CA PHE A 12 16.05 -2.44 2.92
C PHE A 12 16.82 -3.04 1.74
N GLN A 13 16.58 -2.57 0.51
CA GLN A 13 17.28 -3.07 -0.69
C GLN A 13 18.79 -2.81 -0.63
N LEU A 14 19.20 -1.68 -0.05
CA LEU A 14 20.62 -1.30 0.08
C LEU A 14 21.41 -2.18 1.06
N LEU A 15 20.74 -2.94 1.93
CA LEU A 15 21.41 -3.88 2.84
C LEU A 15 22.10 -5.00 2.05
N ASP A 16 21.43 -5.51 1.01
CA ASP A 16 21.88 -6.66 0.23
C ASP A 16 22.42 -6.26 -1.15
N ILE A 17 21.93 -5.16 -1.74
CA ILE A 17 22.27 -4.73 -3.10
C ILE A 17 23.12 -3.46 -3.06
N ARG A 18 24.41 -3.60 -3.39
CA ARG A 18 25.36 -2.46 -3.43
C ARG A 18 25.52 -1.81 -4.80
N SER A 19 24.95 -2.40 -5.86
CA SER A 19 25.03 -1.85 -7.22
C SER A 19 23.86 -0.89 -7.49
N GLY A 20 24.18 0.40 -7.69
CA GLY A 20 23.18 1.41 -8.04
C GLY A 20 22.46 1.12 -9.36
N PHE A 21 23.16 0.55 -10.34
CA PHE A 21 22.55 0.15 -11.61
C PHE A 21 21.47 -0.92 -11.42
N VAL A 22 21.76 -1.94 -10.59
CA VAL A 22 20.80 -3.02 -10.30
C VAL A 22 19.56 -2.47 -9.59
N LEU A 23 19.75 -1.55 -8.62
CA LEU A 23 18.64 -0.87 -7.95
C LEU A 23 17.77 -0.09 -8.94
N LEU A 24 18.38 0.71 -9.82
CA LEU A 24 17.63 1.46 -10.83
C LEU A 24 16.87 0.54 -11.79
N MET A 25 17.47 -0.58 -12.20
CA MET A 25 16.78 -1.56 -13.05
C MET A 25 15.62 -2.25 -12.32
N LEU A 26 15.78 -2.58 -11.04
CA LEU A 26 14.69 -3.12 -10.22
C LEU A 26 13.50 -2.15 -10.15
N TRP A 27 13.79 -0.87 -9.97
CA TRP A 27 12.77 0.20 -9.96
C TRP A 27 12.12 0.39 -11.33
N ALA A 28 12.90 0.35 -12.41
CA ALA A 28 12.38 0.46 -13.77
C ALA A 28 11.42 -0.70 -14.09
N VAL A 29 11.80 -1.93 -13.78
CA VAL A 29 10.95 -3.12 -13.98
C VAL A 29 9.68 -3.04 -13.13
N GLY A 30 9.80 -2.66 -11.86
CA GLY A 30 8.65 -2.46 -10.97
C GLY A 30 7.72 -1.33 -11.43
N GLY A 31 8.28 -0.25 -11.99
CA GLY A 31 7.52 0.86 -12.55
C GLY A 31 6.73 0.46 -13.80
N VAL A 32 7.36 -0.28 -14.72
CA VAL A 32 6.70 -0.77 -15.93
C VAL A 32 5.59 -1.77 -15.58
N SER A 33 5.83 -2.70 -14.65
CA SER A 33 4.79 -3.65 -14.23
C SER A 33 3.60 -2.96 -13.56
N ALA A 34 3.86 -1.96 -12.71
CA ALA A 34 2.82 -1.14 -12.09
C ALA A 34 2.01 -0.34 -13.14
N LEU A 35 2.68 0.21 -14.16
CA LEU A 35 2.02 0.93 -15.24
C LEU A 35 1.09 0.02 -16.04
N CYS A 36 1.55 -1.17 -16.42
CA CYS A 36 0.72 -2.16 -17.10
C CYS A 36 -0.53 -2.52 -16.26
N GLY A 37 -0.34 -2.78 -14.96
CA GLY A 37 -1.45 -3.05 -14.05
C GLY A 37 -2.44 -1.88 -13.95
N ALA A 38 -1.95 -0.64 -13.88
CA ALA A 38 -2.79 0.55 -13.83
C ALA A 38 -3.64 0.72 -15.10
N LEU A 39 -3.07 0.45 -16.27
CA LEU A 39 -3.80 0.49 -17.54
C LEU A 39 -4.88 -0.60 -17.61
N SER A 40 -4.56 -1.84 -17.22
CA SER A 40 -5.57 -2.92 -17.16
C SER A 40 -6.71 -2.60 -16.20
N TYR A 41 -6.41 -2.00 -15.03
CA TYR A 41 -7.43 -1.56 -14.10
C TYR A 41 -8.26 -0.38 -14.63
N ALA A 42 -7.66 0.52 -15.41
CA ALA A 42 -8.38 1.62 -16.05
C ALA A 42 -9.39 1.11 -17.09
N GLU A 43 -8.99 0.13 -17.92
CA GLU A 43 -9.89 -0.51 -18.89
C GLU A 43 -11.04 -1.24 -18.20
N LEU A 44 -10.74 -2.02 -17.14
CA LEU A 44 -11.77 -2.69 -16.34
C LEU A 44 -12.72 -1.70 -15.66
N GLY A 45 -12.19 -0.60 -15.12
CA GLY A 45 -12.98 0.46 -14.51
C GLY A 45 -13.91 1.16 -15.52
N ALA A 46 -13.46 1.32 -16.77
CA ALA A 46 -14.28 1.86 -17.85
C ALA A 46 -15.36 0.86 -18.33
N ALA A 47 -15.03 -0.43 -18.40
CA ALA A 47 -15.95 -1.48 -18.85
C ALA A 47 -17.01 -1.85 -17.78
N LEU A 48 -16.67 -1.77 -16.49
CA LEU A 48 -17.52 -2.12 -15.37
C LEU A 48 -17.67 -0.91 -14.41
N PRO A 49 -18.42 0.14 -14.79
CA PRO A 49 -18.42 1.44 -14.10
C PRO A 49 -19.16 1.45 -12.74
N ARG A 50 -19.56 0.29 -12.23
CA ARG A 50 -20.20 0.17 -10.92
C ARG A 50 -19.15 0.26 -9.81
N SER A 51 -19.48 0.98 -8.74
CA SER A 51 -18.67 1.04 -7.53
C SER A 51 -18.48 -0.35 -6.92
N GLY A 52 -17.28 -0.63 -6.41
CA GLY A 52 -16.96 -1.89 -5.73
C GLY A 52 -15.56 -2.44 -6.00
N GLY A 53 -14.79 -1.84 -6.91
CA GLY A 53 -13.39 -2.22 -7.17
C GLY A 53 -13.24 -3.71 -7.51
N GLU A 54 -12.25 -4.36 -6.90
CA GLU A 54 -11.94 -5.79 -7.12
C GLU A 54 -13.12 -6.71 -6.81
N TYR A 55 -13.91 -6.39 -5.77
CA TYR A 55 -15.13 -7.14 -5.45
C TYR A 55 -16.08 -7.16 -6.66
N ASN A 56 -16.37 -5.99 -7.24
CA ASN A 56 -17.28 -5.89 -8.39
C ASN A 56 -16.69 -6.57 -9.62
N PHE A 57 -15.39 -6.37 -9.91
CA PHE A 57 -14.75 -6.99 -11.07
C PHE A 57 -14.80 -8.52 -10.99
N LEU A 58 -14.40 -9.10 -9.87
CA LEU A 58 -14.34 -10.55 -9.71
C LEU A 58 -15.73 -11.19 -9.61
N SER A 59 -16.70 -10.51 -9.01
CA SER A 59 -18.10 -10.97 -8.99
C SER A 59 -18.71 -11.04 -10.39
N GLN A 60 -18.38 -10.09 -11.28
CA GLN A 60 -18.93 -10.04 -12.64
C GLN A 60 -18.18 -10.94 -13.62
N ILE A 61 -16.85 -11.01 -13.51
CA ILE A 61 -16.00 -11.70 -14.50
C ILE A 61 -15.88 -13.21 -14.19
N TYR A 62 -15.78 -13.58 -12.91
CA TYR A 62 -15.48 -14.97 -12.52
C TYR A 62 -16.66 -15.64 -11.81
N HIS A 63 -16.98 -15.18 -10.61
CA HIS A 63 -18.06 -15.77 -9.80
C HIS A 63 -18.38 -14.87 -8.58
N PRO A 64 -19.63 -14.78 -8.12
CA PRO A 64 -19.99 -14.00 -6.93
C PRO A 64 -19.14 -14.33 -5.68
N MET A 65 -18.77 -15.60 -5.47
CA MET A 65 -17.90 -15.99 -4.36
C MET A 65 -16.47 -15.46 -4.48
N ALA A 66 -15.92 -15.33 -5.70
CA ALA A 66 -14.59 -14.77 -5.89
C ALA A 66 -14.56 -13.29 -5.49
N GLY A 67 -15.60 -12.53 -5.86
CA GLY A 67 -15.79 -11.16 -5.39
C GLY A 67 -15.93 -11.10 -3.87
N PHE A 68 -16.76 -11.94 -3.25
CA PHE A 68 -16.90 -11.98 -1.79
C PHE A 68 -15.57 -12.20 -1.05
N ILE A 69 -14.75 -13.16 -1.51
CA ILE A 69 -13.43 -13.42 -0.93
C ILE A 69 -12.51 -12.21 -1.13
N SER A 70 -12.51 -11.60 -2.32
CA SER A 70 -11.74 -10.38 -2.58
C SER A 70 -12.15 -9.23 -1.66
N GLY A 71 -13.45 -9.06 -1.39
CA GLY A 71 -13.94 -8.08 -0.41
C GLY A 71 -13.33 -8.28 0.97
N TRP A 72 -13.28 -9.53 1.45
CA TRP A 72 -12.64 -9.87 2.73
C TRP A 72 -11.15 -9.61 2.74
N VAL A 73 -10.43 -10.00 1.69
CA VAL A 73 -8.99 -9.75 1.56
C VAL A 73 -8.70 -8.25 1.51
N SER A 74 -9.50 -7.49 0.78
CA SER A 74 -9.36 -6.04 0.66
C SER A 74 -9.57 -5.34 2.02
N ALA A 75 -10.64 -5.71 2.74
CA ALA A 75 -10.95 -5.15 4.05
C ALA A 75 -9.90 -5.47 5.13
N THR A 76 -9.34 -6.68 5.12
CA THR A 76 -8.44 -7.15 6.19
C THR A 76 -6.96 -6.93 5.89
N VAL A 77 -6.54 -7.13 4.64
CA VAL A 77 -5.13 -7.09 4.24
C VAL A 77 -4.87 -5.93 3.30
N GLY A 78 -5.75 -5.71 2.33
CA GLY A 78 -5.58 -4.72 1.27
C GLY A 78 -5.39 -3.30 1.79
N PHE A 79 -6.16 -2.88 2.80
CA PHE A 79 -6.07 -1.53 3.36
C PHE A 79 -5.45 -1.48 4.76
N ALA A 80 -5.72 -2.45 5.63
CA ALA A 80 -5.23 -2.40 7.01
C ALA A 80 -3.71 -2.55 7.09
N ALA A 81 -3.12 -3.47 6.33
CA ALA A 81 -1.67 -3.71 6.39
C ALA A 81 -0.84 -2.53 5.86
N PRO A 82 -1.15 -1.90 4.69
CA PRO A 82 -0.46 -0.70 4.25
C PRO A 82 -0.62 0.48 5.21
N THR A 83 -1.80 0.64 5.81
CA THR A 83 -2.04 1.69 6.82
C THR A 83 -1.16 1.49 8.05
N ALA A 84 -1.08 0.25 8.56
CA ALA A 84 -0.21 -0.10 9.67
C ALA A 84 1.28 0.12 9.32
N LEU A 85 1.73 -0.33 8.15
CA LEU A 85 3.11 -0.14 7.68
C LEU A 85 3.48 1.34 7.53
N ALA A 86 2.58 2.15 6.95
CA ALA A 86 2.80 3.59 6.82
C ALA A 86 2.93 4.26 8.20
N SER A 87 2.09 3.87 9.16
CA SER A 87 2.15 4.44 10.51
C SER A 87 3.38 4.00 11.30
N LEU A 88 3.78 2.73 11.21
CA LEU A 88 5.01 2.22 11.81
C LEU A 88 6.26 2.91 11.22
N THR A 89 6.21 3.19 9.93
CA THR A 89 7.25 3.95 9.23
C THR A 89 7.33 5.37 9.80
N PHE A 90 6.21 6.05 9.95
CA PHE A 90 6.15 7.37 10.59
C PHE A 90 6.72 7.34 12.01
N GLY A 91 6.29 6.38 12.85
CA GLY A 91 6.78 6.22 14.21
C GLY A 91 8.30 6.01 14.27
N SER A 92 8.85 5.20 13.36
CA SER A 92 10.30 4.95 13.28
C SER A 92 11.08 6.20 12.87
N TYR A 93 10.61 6.95 11.87
CA TYR A 93 11.27 8.18 11.42
C TYR A 93 11.14 9.33 12.43
N LEU A 94 10.02 9.44 13.15
CA LEU A 94 9.86 10.47 14.16
C LEU A 94 10.63 10.13 15.45
N GLY A 95 10.64 8.85 15.84
CA GLY A 95 11.40 8.37 16.99
C GLY A 95 12.91 8.51 16.82
N SER A 96 13.44 8.50 15.59
CA SER A 96 14.88 8.79 15.36
C SER A 96 15.23 10.26 15.60
N VAL A 97 14.26 11.17 15.51
CA VAL A 97 14.42 12.59 15.86
C VAL A 97 14.19 12.83 17.35
N PHE A 98 13.25 12.11 17.96
CA PHE A 98 12.90 12.21 19.38
C PHE A 98 13.05 10.85 20.09
N PRO A 99 14.27 10.46 20.51
CA PRO A 99 14.54 9.10 21.03
C PRO A 99 13.83 8.74 22.32
N SER A 100 13.31 9.72 23.06
CA SER A 100 12.54 9.51 24.28
C SER A 100 11.11 9.01 24.04
N LEU A 101 10.62 9.08 22.79
CA LEU A 101 9.27 8.67 22.42
C LEU A 101 9.28 7.26 21.83
N SER A 102 8.32 6.44 22.24
CA SER A 102 8.14 5.10 21.68
C SER A 102 7.61 5.18 20.24
N PRO A 103 8.32 4.58 19.25
CA PRO A 103 7.86 4.53 17.86
C PRO A 103 6.49 3.87 17.70
N LEU A 104 6.22 2.83 18.50
CA LEU A 104 4.95 2.12 18.46
C LEU A 104 3.80 3.01 18.93
N TRP A 105 3.99 3.74 20.03
CA TRP A 105 2.97 4.67 20.53
C TRP A 105 2.69 5.79 19.52
N LEU A 106 3.73 6.36 18.90
CA LEU A 106 3.59 7.36 17.85
C LEU A 106 2.77 6.83 16.67
N ALA A 107 3.05 5.60 16.22
CA ALA A 107 2.31 4.96 15.15
C ALA A 107 0.84 4.69 15.53
N THR A 108 0.58 4.18 16.74
CA THR A 108 -0.79 3.91 17.20
C THR A 108 -1.61 5.19 17.32
N VAL A 109 -1.03 6.25 17.91
CA VAL A 109 -1.69 7.56 18.03
C VAL A 109 -2.00 8.14 16.66
N LEU A 110 -1.09 8.02 15.69
CA LEU A 110 -1.34 8.51 14.33
C LEU A 110 -2.52 7.79 13.67
N VAL A 111 -2.58 6.45 13.76
CA VAL A 111 -3.71 5.69 13.18
C VAL A 111 -5.03 6.11 13.83
N ILE A 112 -5.08 6.20 15.16
CA ILE A 112 -6.29 6.59 15.88
C ILE A 112 -6.72 8.02 15.48
N ALA A 113 -5.78 8.97 15.46
CA ALA A 113 -6.07 10.35 15.11
C ALA A 113 -6.59 10.49 13.67
N LEU A 114 -5.93 9.86 12.70
CA LEU A 114 -6.37 9.90 11.30
C LEU A 114 -7.70 9.18 11.08
N THR A 115 -7.92 8.07 11.79
CA THR A 115 -9.20 7.35 11.74
C THR A 115 -10.32 8.22 12.31
N PHE A 116 -10.08 8.89 13.44
CA PHE A 116 -11.04 9.81 14.02
C PHE A 116 -11.41 10.93 13.03
N VAL A 117 -10.42 11.58 12.41
CA VAL A 117 -10.64 12.61 11.39
C VAL A 117 -11.38 12.09 10.16
N HIS A 118 -11.13 10.84 9.75
CA HIS A 118 -11.82 10.24 8.61
C HIS A 118 -13.29 9.89 8.91
N CYS A 119 -13.60 9.58 10.18
CA CYS A 119 -14.95 9.22 10.62
C CYS A 119 -15.83 10.42 10.99
N THR A 120 -15.25 11.61 11.19
CA THR A 120 -15.97 12.87 11.45
C THR A 120 -16.27 13.62 10.16
#